data_AF-A0A831QNQ7-F1
#
_entry.id   AF-A0A831QNQ7-F1
#
_cell.length_a   1.000
_cell.length_b   1.000
_cell.length_c   1.000
_cell.angle_alpha   90.00
_cell.angle_beta   90.00
_cell.angle_gamma   90.00
#
_symmetry.space_group_name_H-M   'P 1'
#
loop_
_entity.id
_entity.type
_entity.pdbx_description
1 polymer ?
#
loop_
_entity_poly.entity_id
_entity_poly.type
_entity_poly.pdbx_seq_one_letter_code
_entity_poly.pdbx_strand_id
1 'polypeptide(L)'
;MELLEYPDKDLWEKRNKWIEDEIDNSILGGYAVSDHAAALFLDLQACYCIGAWLSVIILSISVLDAHLRETESGDNKIGTAKLLNDFYNGTEDINRLRRLRNKYVHLDLDKPILQMNAQFNKESRDELEKEATEAIRIVIKAFFQSPFV
;
A
#
# COMPACT_ATOMS: atom_id res chain seq x y z
N MET A 1 18.41 17.30 11.58
CA MET A 1 18.12 15.95 11.07
C MET A 1 16.64 15.97 10.74
N GLU A 2 16.30 16.58 9.60
CA GLU A 2 14.93 17.04 9.29
C GLU A 2 14.00 15.94 8.74
N LEU A 3 14.52 14.73 8.47
CA LEU A 3 13.77 13.68 7.75
C LEU A 3 13.14 12.61 8.63
N LEU A 4 13.55 12.57 9.89
CA LEU A 4 12.89 11.80 10.95
C LEU A 4 12.06 12.72 11.85
N GLU A 5 11.87 13.98 11.44
CA GLU A 5 10.96 14.89 12.12
C GLU A 5 9.53 14.43 11.86
N TYR A 6 8.73 14.40 12.91
CA TYR A 6 7.32 14.09 12.78
C TYR A 6 6.66 15.18 11.93
N PRO A 7 5.70 14.83 11.04
CA PRO A 7 4.92 15.85 10.36
C PRO A 7 4.20 16.70 11.40
N ASP A 8 3.98 17.98 11.09
CA ASP A 8 3.06 18.76 11.91
C ASP A 8 1.66 18.13 11.92
N LYS A 9 0.89 18.51 12.93
CA LYS A 9 -0.44 17.95 13.16
C LYS A 9 -1.36 18.14 11.96
N ASP A 10 -1.30 19.30 11.32
CA ASP A 10 -2.17 19.64 10.18
C ASP A 10 -1.87 18.76 8.96
N LEU A 11 -0.59 18.51 8.67
CA LEU A 11 -0.16 17.61 7.60
C LEU A 11 -0.55 16.16 7.88
N TRP A 12 -0.38 15.71 9.13
CA TRP A 12 -0.82 14.37 9.55
C TRP A 12 -2.33 14.21 9.37
N GLU A 13 -3.12 15.16 9.88
CA GLU A 13 -4.60 15.14 9.78
C GLU A 13 -5.06 15.20 8.33
N LYS A 14 -4.41 16.00 7.49
CA LYS A 14 -4.68 16.06 6.05
C LYS A 14 -4.46 14.72 5.36
N ARG A 15 -3.38 14.00 5.69
CA ARG A 15 -3.08 12.68 5.12
C ARG A 15 -4.06 11.62 5.60
N ASN A 16 -4.38 11.62 6.89
CA ASN A 16 -5.37 10.71 7.46
C ASN A 16 -6.75 10.92 6.81
N LYS A 17 -7.19 12.18 6.73
CA LYS A 17 -8.44 12.55 6.08
C LYS A 17 -8.48 12.15 4.60
N TRP A 18 -7.38 12.31 3.87
CA TRP A 18 -7.34 11.86 2.48
C TRP A 18 -7.60 10.35 2.37
N ILE A 19 -7.05 9.52 3.27
CA ILE A 19 -7.31 8.07 3.26
C ILE A 19 -8.79 7.79 3.56
N GLU A 20 -9.36 8.46 4.57
CA GLU A 20 -10.78 8.35 4.92
C GLU A 20 -11.67 8.69 3.72
N ASP A 21 -11.38 9.82 3.05
CA ASP A 21 -12.12 10.26 1.88
C ASP A 21 -12.00 9.24 0.72
N GLU A 22 -10.83 8.64 0.48
CA GLU A 22 -10.66 7.60 -0.56
C GLU A 22 -11.42 6.30 -0.22
N ILE A 23 -11.50 5.94 1.07
CA ILE A 23 -12.30 4.81 1.55
C ILE A 23 -13.78 5.09 1.29
N ASP A 24 -14.29 6.24 1.76
CA ASP A 24 -15.69 6.62 1.61
C ASP A 24 -16.11 6.65 0.13
N ASN A 25 -15.25 7.17 -0.75
CA ASN A 25 -15.49 7.21 -2.19
C ASN A 25 -15.48 5.83 -2.86
N SER A 26 -14.89 4.82 -2.22
CA SER A 26 -14.76 3.46 -2.77
C SER A 26 -15.88 2.52 -2.32
N ILE A 27 -16.68 2.90 -1.32
CA ILE A 27 -17.79 2.08 -0.83
C ILE A 27 -18.97 2.15 -1.81
N LEU A 28 -19.27 1.02 -2.46
CA LEU A 28 -20.38 0.89 -3.42
C LEU A 28 -21.59 0.11 -2.88
N GLY A 29 -21.50 -0.47 -1.68
CA GLY A 29 -22.52 -1.35 -1.10
C GLY A 29 -22.05 -2.01 0.20
N GLY A 30 -22.65 -3.15 0.57
CA GLY A 30 -22.12 -3.99 1.66
C GLY A 30 -20.79 -4.60 1.25
N TYR A 31 -19.85 -4.74 2.18
CA TYR A 31 -18.52 -5.29 1.90
C TYR A 31 -18.03 -6.17 3.04
N ALA A 32 -17.11 -7.09 2.73
CA ALA A 32 -16.33 -7.83 3.72
C ALA A 32 -14.88 -7.38 3.64
N VAL A 33 -14.38 -6.82 4.74
CA VAL A 33 -12.95 -6.57 4.92
C VAL A 33 -12.43 -7.60 5.92
N SER A 34 -11.38 -8.32 5.54
CA SER A 34 -10.63 -9.21 6.43
C SER A 34 -10.19 -8.47 7.69
N ASP A 35 -10.48 -9.03 8.87
CA ASP A 35 -10.05 -8.47 10.16
C ASP A 35 -8.52 -8.40 10.26
N HIS A 36 -7.84 -9.43 9.74
CA HIS A 36 -6.38 -9.49 9.70
C HIS A 36 -5.80 -8.40 8.78
N ALA A 37 -6.39 -8.21 7.60
CA ALA A 37 -5.98 -7.15 6.68
C ALA A 37 -6.27 -5.76 7.25
N ALA A 38 -7.38 -5.58 7.97
CA ALA A 38 -7.72 -4.32 8.62
C ALA A 38 -6.69 -3.93 9.68
N ALA A 39 -6.20 -4.88 10.48
CA ALA A 39 -5.13 -4.62 11.43
C ALA A 39 -3.83 -4.16 10.75
N LEU A 40 -3.41 -4.84 9.67
CA LEU A 40 -2.24 -4.43 8.88
C LEU A 40 -2.45 -3.08 8.18
N PHE A 41 -3.70 -2.78 7.79
CA PHE A 41 -4.06 -1.52 7.16
C PHE A 41 -3.93 -0.35 8.13
N LEU A 42 -4.23 -0.51 9.42
CA LEU A 42 -4.00 0.55 10.42
C LEU A 42 -2.50 0.93 10.51
N ASP A 43 -1.60 -0.05 10.51
CA ASP A 43 -0.15 0.24 10.48
C ASP A 43 0.27 0.90 9.17
N LEU A 44 -0.34 0.50 8.04
CA LEU A 44 -0.13 1.12 6.74
C LEU A 44 -0.57 2.58 6.71
N GLN A 45 -1.74 2.90 7.28
CA GLN A 45 -2.23 4.26 7.43
C GLN A 45 -1.28 5.09 8.29
N ALA A 46 -0.85 4.56 9.44
CA ALA A 46 0.11 5.23 10.30
C ALA A 46 1.42 5.56 9.56
N CYS A 47 1.97 4.59 8.81
CA CYS A 47 3.14 4.79 7.96
C CYS A 47 2.93 5.90 6.93
N TYR A 48 1.76 5.95 6.29
CA TYR A 48 1.45 6.98 5.31
C TYR A 48 1.36 8.37 5.95
N CYS A 49 0.64 8.50 7.07
CA CYS A 49 0.46 9.78 7.74
C CYS A 49 1.79 10.39 8.20
N ILE A 50 2.72 9.58 8.72
CA ILE A 50 4.06 10.04 9.13
C ILE A 50 5.04 10.23 7.98
N GLY A 51 4.71 9.80 6.76
CA GLY A 51 5.59 9.97 5.60
C GLY A 51 6.62 8.86 5.40
N ALA A 52 6.38 7.65 5.90
CA ALA A 52 7.25 6.48 5.75
C ALA A 52 6.99 5.75 4.41
N TRP A 53 7.24 6.44 3.29
CA TRP A 53 6.83 6.02 1.94
C TRP A 53 7.26 4.63 1.51
N LEU A 54 8.50 4.23 1.78
CA LEU A 54 8.96 2.87 1.47
C LEU A 54 8.21 1.82 2.28
N SER A 55 7.95 2.10 3.56
CA SER A 55 7.17 1.20 4.43
C SER A 55 5.75 1.04 3.89
N VAL A 56 5.14 2.13 3.39
CA VAL A 56 3.82 2.07 2.75
C VAL A 56 3.84 1.10 1.56
N ILE A 57 4.76 1.30 0.61
CA ILE A 57 4.86 0.47 -0.59
C ILE A 57 5.07 -1.01 -0.25
N ILE A 58 5.93 -1.29 0.74
CA ILE A 58 6.24 -2.67 1.15
C ILE A 58 5.04 -3.31 1.84
N LEU A 59 4.43 -2.62 2.81
CA LEU A 59 3.34 -3.15 3.63
C LEU A 59 2.03 -3.29 2.84
N SER A 60 1.80 -2.48 1.80
CA SER A 60 0.63 -2.61 0.91
C SER A 60 0.50 -4.02 0.32
N ILE A 61 1.59 -4.69 -0.07
CA ILE A 61 1.54 -6.07 -0.57
C ILE A 61 1.09 -7.05 0.51
N SER A 62 1.52 -6.85 1.76
CA SER A 62 1.11 -7.71 2.88
C SER A 62 -0.37 -7.54 3.22
N VAL A 63 -0.88 -6.30 3.19
CA VAL A 63 -2.33 -6.05 3.38
C VAL A 63 -3.15 -6.74 2.29
N LEU A 64 -2.73 -6.62 1.03
CA LEU A 64 -3.40 -7.26 -0.11
C LEU A 64 -3.37 -8.79 0.00
N ASP A 65 -2.22 -9.37 0.36
CA ASP A 65 -2.09 -10.81 0.55
C ASP A 65 -3.03 -11.30 1.65
N ALA A 66 -3.02 -10.66 2.82
CA ALA A 66 -3.88 -11.03 3.94
C ALA A 66 -5.37 -10.94 3.56
N HIS A 67 -5.77 -9.84 2.90
CA HIS A 67 -7.15 -9.62 2.51
C HIS A 67 -7.65 -10.69 1.56
N LEU A 68 -7.01 -10.84 0.39
CA LEU A 68 -7.45 -11.77 -0.64
C LEU A 68 -7.31 -13.23 -0.22
N ARG A 69 -6.37 -13.53 0.68
CA ARG A 69 -6.22 -14.88 1.23
C ARG A 69 -7.43 -15.28 2.08
N GLU A 70 -7.95 -14.36 2.87
CA GLU A 70 -9.11 -14.59 3.73
C GLU A 70 -10.42 -14.50 2.94
N THR A 71 -10.60 -13.47 2.11
CA THR A 71 -11.90 -13.16 1.49
C THR A 71 -12.15 -13.93 0.19
N GLU A 72 -11.11 -14.27 -0.57
CA GLU A 72 -11.27 -14.86 -1.91
C GLU A 72 -10.70 -16.29 -2.00
N SER A 73 -9.54 -16.52 -1.37
CA SER A 73 -8.80 -17.78 -1.55
C SER A 73 -9.06 -18.84 -0.46
N GLY A 74 -9.73 -18.50 0.65
CA GLY A 74 -10.05 -19.44 1.73
C GLY A 74 -8.82 -20.10 2.40
N ASP A 75 -7.77 -19.32 2.68
CA ASP A 75 -6.49 -19.78 3.29
C ASP A 75 -5.71 -20.84 2.48
N ASN A 76 -5.96 -20.94 1.17
CA ASN A 76 -5.11 -21.79 0.33
C ASN A 76 -3.65 -21.30 0.34
N LYS A 77 -2.70 -22.22 0.52
CA LYS A 77 -1.24 -21.94 0.58
C LYS A 77 -0.62 -21.64 -0.79
N ILE A 78 -1.27 -20.79 -1.59
CA ILE A 78 -0.70 -20.27 -2.83
C ILE A 78 0.20 -19.07 -2.55
N GLY A 79 1.24 -18.92 -3.38
CA GLY A 79 2.17 -17.79 -3.27
C GLY A 79 1.51 -16.46 -3.64
N THR A 80 1.94 -15.37 -3.01
CA THR A 80 1.44 -14.00 -3.20
C THR A 80 1.30 -13.61 -4.67
N ALA A 81 2.31 -13.96 -5.48
CA ALA A 81 2.30 -13.66 -6.90
C ALA A 81 1.08 -14.23 -7.64
N LYS A 82 0.70 -15.46 -7.30
CA LYS A 82 -0.44 -16.15 -7.88
C LYS A 82 -1.74 -15.65 -7.27
N LEU A 83 -1.80 -15.53 -5.94
CA LEU A 83 -2.95 -14.99 -5.21
C LEU A 83 -3.41 -13.65 -5.80
N LEU A 84 -2.49 -12.69 -5.92
CA LEU A 84 -2.85 -11.36 -6.41
C LEU A 84 -3.25 -11.36 -7.90
N ASN A 85 -2.68 -12.26 -8.72
CA ASN A 85 -3.05 -12.36 -10.13
C ASN A 85 -4.43 -13.01 -10.33
N ASP A 86 -4.76 -14.00 -9.50
CA ASP A 86 -5.99 -14.78 -9.62
C ASP A 86 -7.20 -14.04 -9.03
N PHE A 87 -7.00 -13.20 -7.99
CA PHE A 87 -8.11 -12.66 -7.18
C PHE A 87 -8.22 -11.13 -7.12
N TYR A 88 -7.29 -10.36 -7.67
CA TYR A 88 -7.43 -8.89 -7.71
C TYR A 88 -8.01 -8.40 -9.05
N ASN A 89 -9.02 -7.53 -8.97
CA ASN A 89 -9.67 -6.88 -10.11
C ASN A 89 -8.83 -5.69 -10.61
N GLY A 90 -7.83 -5.99 -11.45
CA GLY A 90 -6.95 -4.97 -12.06
C GLY A 90 -5.51 -5.44 -12.12
N THR A 91 -5.24 -6.47 -12.92
CA THR A 91 -3.94 -7.16 -12.97
C THR A 91 -2.75 -6.23 -13.20
N GLU A 92 -2.92 -5.13 -13.95
CA GLU A 92 -1.83 -4.17 -14.20
C GLU A 92 -1.44 -3.38 -12.93
N ASP A 93 -2.41 -2.99 -12.11
CA ASP A 93 -2.19 -2.27 -10.84
C ASP A 93 -1.30 -3.10 -9.91
N ILE A 94 -1.67 -4.37 -9.73
CA ILE A 94 -0.96 -5.31 -8.87
C ILE A 94 0.43 -5.62 -9.41
N ASN A 95 0.55 -5.84 -10.72
CA ASN A 95 1.86 -6.09 -11.31
C ASN A 95 2.77 -4.88 -11.19
N ARG A 96 2.23 -3.67 -11.34
CA ARG A 96 2.96 -2.42 -11.08
C ARG A 96 3.41 -2.34 -9.62
N LEU A 97 2.53 -2.56 -8.65
CA LEU A 97 2.87 -2.49 -7.22
C LEU A 97 3.90 -3.56 -6.82
N ARG A 98 3.78 -4.78 -7.33
CA ARG A 98 4.77 -5.85 -7.10
C ARG A 98 6.14 -5.53 -7.69
N ARG A 99 6.19 -5.02 -8.93
CA ARG A 99 7.43 -4.58 -9.57
C ARG A 99 8.06 -3.44 -8.77
N LEU A 100 7.23 -2.51 -8.28
CA LEU A 100 7.65 -1.40 -7.46
C LEU A 100 8.25 -1.84 -6.11
N ARG A 101 7.58 -2.73 -5.39
CA ARG A 101 8.14 -3.31 -4.15
C ARG A 101 9.46 -4.02 -4.42
N ASN A 102 9.52 -4.81 -5.49
CA ASN A 102 10.75 -5.53 -5.85
C ASN A 102 11.89 -4.59 -6.20
N LYS A 103 11.63 -3.49 -6.92
CA LYS A 103 12.59 -2.41 -7.24
C LYS A 103 13.28 -1.88 -5.97
N TYR A 104 12.56 -1.79 -4.85
CA TYR A 104 13.10 -1.24 -3.60
C TYR A 104 13.67 -2.28 -2.64
N VAL A 105 13.17 -3.51 -2.66
CA VAL A 105 13.59 -4.56 -1.71
C VAL A 105 14.68 -5.46 -2.27
N HIS A 106 14.70 -5.70 -3.58
CA HIS A 106 15.69 -6.58 -4.21
C HIS A 106 16.89 -5.74 -4.64
N LEU A 107 18.01 -5.95 -3.95
CA LEU A 107 19.28 -5.30 -4.29
C LEU A 107 19.76 -5.78 -5.67
N ASP A 108 19.96 -4.82 -6.56
CA ASP A 108 20.70 -4.98 -7.80
C ASP A 108 22.08 -4.35 -7.60
N LEU A 109 23.13 -5.18 -7.57
CA LEU A 109 24.51 -4.73 -7.35
C LEU A 109 25.06 -3.94 -8.54
N ASP A 110 24.59 -4.24 -9.75
CA ASP A 110 25.02 -3.57 -10.97
C ASP A 110 24.29 -2.23 -11.15
N LYS A 111 23.07 -2.12 -10.60
CA LYS A 111 22.24 -0.92 -10.67
C LYS A 111 21.50 -0.65 -9.35
N PRO A 112 22.16 -0.14 -8.30
CA PRO A 112 21.50 0.14 -7.03
C PRO A 112 20.49 1.28 -7.19
N ILE A 113 19.20 0.96 -7.06
CA ILE A 113 18.09 1.91 -7.28
C ILE A 113 17.80 2.73 -6.01
N LEU A 114 17.91 2.11 -4.84
CA LEU A 114 17.67 2.77 -3.56
C LEU A 114 19.00 2.97 -2.85
N GLN A 115 19.38 4.23 -2.69
CA GLN A 115 20.53 4.65 -1.92
C GLN A 115 20.08 5.55 -0.76
N MET A 116 20.93 5.68 0.26
CA MET A 116 20.59 6.44 1.46
C MET A 116 20.20 7.90 1.15
N ASN A 117 20.85 8.52 0.16
CA ASN A 117 20.56 9.88 -0.32
C ASN A 117 19.12 10.07 -0.84
N ALA A 118 18.44 9.01 -1.30
CA ALA A 118 17.04 9.08 -1.74
C ALA A 118 16.10 9.47 -0.59
N GLN A 119 16.51 9.23 0.67
CA GLN A 119 15.76 9.70 1.84
C GLN A 119 15.93 11.19 2.09
N PHE A 120 16.98 11.82 1.57
CA PHE A 120 17.31 13.24 1.81
C PHE A 120 16.99 14.15 0.63
N ASN A 121 16.88 13.59 -0.56
CA ASN A 121 16.54 14.33 -1.76
C ASN A 121 15.02 14.55 -1.83
N LYS A 122 14.60 15.82 -1.96
CA LYS A 122 13.19 16.20 -2.07
C LYS A 122 12.49 15.57 -3.27
N GLU A 123 13.11 15.58 -4.45
CA GLU A 123 12.53 15.00 -5.67
C GLU A 123 12.30 13.49 -5.50
N SER A 124 13.26 12.79 -4.89
CA SER A 124 13.11 11.36 -4.58
C SER A 124 12.01 11.10 -3.56
N ARG A 125 11.88 11.95 -2.53
CA ARG A 125 10.81 11.87 -1.53
C ARG A 125 9.44 12.13 -2.14
N ASP A 126 9.33 13.10 -3.04
CA ASP A 126 8.09 13.44 -3.76
C ASP A 126 7.69 12.30 -4.72
N GLU A 127 8.65 11.63 -5.36
CA GLU A 127 8.40 10.44 -6.18
C GLU A 127 7.92 9.27 -5.33
N LEU A 128 8.59 9.01 -4.20
CA LEU A 128 8.20 7.98 -3.24
C LEU A 128 6.81 8.25 -2.65
N GLU A 129 6.45 9.50 -2.37
CA GLU A 129 5.10 9.87 -1.90
C GLU A 129 4.06 9.50 -2.96
N LYS A 130 4.26 9.88 -4.24
CA LYS A 130 3.33 9.53 -5.32
C LYS A 130 3.15 8.01 -5.46
N GLU A 131 4.24 7.27 -5.39
CA GLU A 131 4.24 5.81 -5.45
C GLU A 131 3.53 5.18 -4.24
N ALA A 132 3.72 5.73 -3.04
CA ALA A 132 3.04 5.31 -1.82
C ALA A 132 1.54 5.63 -1.85
N THR A 133 1.15 6.82 -2.31
CA THR A 133 -0.26 7.22 -2.52
C THR A 133 -0.96 6.25 -3.46
N GLU A 134 -0.31 5.89 -4.57
CA GLU A 134 -0.86 4.91 -5.50
C GLU A 134 -1.00 3.51 -4.86
N ALA A 135 -0.02 3.09 -4.05
CA ALA A 135 -0.10 1.83 -3.33
C ALA A 135 -1.29 1.78 -2.36
N ILE A 136 -1.60 2.88 -1.65
CA ILE A 136 -2.81 2.99 -0.80
C ILE A 136 -4.08 2.82 -1.63
N ARG A 137 -4.19 3.48 -2.79
CA ARG A 137 -5.36 3.35 -3.67
C ARG A 137 -5.61 1.92 -4.12
N ILE A 138 -4.55 1.20 -4.46
CA ILE A 138 -4.64 -0.22 -4.85
C ILE A 138 -5.17 -1.07 -3.68
N VAL A 139 -4.70 -0.81 -2.45
CA VAL A 139 -5.19 -1.50 -1.24
C VAL A 139 -6.67 -1.22 -1.00
N ILE A 140 -7.07 0.05 -1.02
CA ILE A 140 -8.47 0.47 -0.83
C ILE A 140 -9.35 -0.16 -1.91
N LYS A 141 -8.93 -0.11 -3.17
CA LYS A 141 -9.65 -0.75 -4.28
C LYS A 141 -9.85 -2.26 -4.04
N ALA A 142 -8.84 -2.96 -3.51
CA ALA A 142 -8.98 -4.38 -3.19
C ALA A 142 -10.05 -4.63 -2.12
N PHE A 143 -10.10 -3.81 -1.07
CA PHE A 143 -11.08 -3.96 0.01
C PHE A 143 -12.53 -3.87 -0.46
N PHE A 144 -12.77 -3.10 -1.52
CA PHE A 144 -14.13 -2.81 -2.01
C PHE A 144 -14.40 -3.38 -3.41
N GLN A 145 -13.52 -4.22 -3.95
CA GLN A 145 -13.67 -4.78 -5.31
C GLN A 145 -14.79 -5.81 -5.44
N SER A 146 -15.19 -6.44 -4.33
CA SER A 146 -16.17 -7.54 -4.26
C SER A 146 -17.34 -7.16 -3.33
N PRO A 147 -18.22 -6.21 -3.71
CA PRO A 147 -19.35 -5.83 -2.87
C PRO A 147 -20.38 -6.96 -2.78
N PHE A 148 -20.94 -7.17 -1.59
CA PHE A 148 -22.16 -7.95 -1.42
C PHE A 148 -23.33 -7.17 -2.01
N VAL A 149 -23.97 -7.72 -3.05
CA VAL A 149 -25.20 -7.19 -3.67
C VAL A 149 -26.42 -7.78 -2.96
#